data_AF-A0A3B9HII2-F1
#
_entry.id   AF-A0A3B9HII2-F1
#
_cell.length_a   1.000
_cell.length_b   1.000
_cell.length_c   1.000
_cell.angle_alpha   90.00
_cell.angle_beta   90.00
_cell.angle_gamma   90.00
#
_symmetry.space_group_name_H-M   'P 1'
#
loop_
_entity.id
_entity.type
_entity.pdbx_description
1 polymer ?
#
loop_
_entity_poly.entity_id
_entity_poly.type
_entity_poly.pdbx_seq_one_letter_code
_entity_poly.pdbx_strand_id
1 'polypeptide(L)'
;MKIKLIILMLCCSAFAWNKAQANYGDEVFARILLAVNRDLPTPPHLVWVSNMNGVASTYANGTIEVDSRLLERMRGFGADSANALAHILAHEVMHYYMEHFWAGEFALPYGDASWGQELQGIDSDTLQLQYQETQADLYAIFYATSAGYQTGRIADAVIDSIYRWYNLPFKMKRYPSLDARKEIARTAARDVAALLPMFEAGKMMLMLGMSASGKEQLTYLRGAAYAFQHITDNNIRTTEMYNNMAVVRIMQAITMLNDTIAAFRWPLVIESGSVLYDAQSTRGAGMELPEEAARLLQEAKNLLESALEMDAAYQPAMTNLCVALMLLGKQGSMADVLDELTELSDNTALELELRGLAAWLKGKHDQAVELLEEADAAGSLTAKRNAEVA
;
A
#
# COMPACT_ATOMS: atom_id res chain seq x y z
N MET A 1 28.84 -32.79 -2.38
CA MET A 1 27.62 -31.99 -2.60
C MET A 1 26.99 -31.72 -1.24
N LYS A 2 27.00 -30.47 -0.74
CA LYS A 2 26.37 -30.07 0.52
C LYS A 2 25.61 -28.77 0.24
N ILE A 3 24.30 -28.81 0.32
CA ILE A 3 23.44 -27.63 0.16
C ILE A 3 23.59 -26.80 1.45
N LYS A 4 24.14 -25.59 1.34
CA LYS A 4 24.06 -24.60 2.42
C LYS A 4 22.72 -23.89 2.30
N LEU A 5 21.84 -24.15 3.27
CA LEU A 5 20.63 -23.36 3.46
C LEU A 5 21.05 -21.99 4.00
N ILE A 6 21.01 -20.94 3.16
CA ILE A 6 21.24 -19.57 3.59
C ILE A 6 19.91 -19.03 4.07
N ILE A 7 19.83 -18.75 5.38
CA ILE A 7 18.66 -18.10 5.98
C ILE A 7 18.72 -16.62 5.59
N LEU A 8 17.75 -16.18 4.81
CA LEU A 8 17.64 -14.79 4.37
C LEU A 8 17.27 -13.92 5.59
N MET A 9 18.16 -13.03 5.98
CA MET A 9 17.90 -12.03 7.01
C MET A 9 17.27 -10.83 6.30
N LEU A 10 15.95 -10.67 6.38
CA LEU A 10 15.30 -9.45 5.90
C LEU A 10 15.76 -8.29 6.78
N CYS A 11 16.47 -7.33 6.18
CA CYS A 11 16.60 -5.98 6.73
C CYS A 11 15.27 -5.24 6.57
N CYS A 12 14.26 -5.65 7.32
CA CYS A 12 13.25 -4.69 7.74
C CYS A 12 13.97 -3.64 8.60
N SER A 13 13.71 -2.36 8.35
CA SER A 13 13.92 -1.28 9.33
C SER A 13 12.97 -1.53 10.51
N ALA A 14 13.35 -2.50 11.33
CA ALA A 14 12.52 -2.95 12.43
C ALA A 14 12.41 -1.82 13.45
N PHE A 15 11.20 -1.26 13.56
CA PHE A 15 10.70 -0.76 14.83
C PHE A 15 11.18 -1.71 15.92
N ALA A 16 11.97 -1.21 16.87
CA ALA A 16 12.55 -1.99 17.95
C ALA A 16 11.45 -2.37 18.96
N TRP A 17 10.53 -3.22 18.54
CA TRP A 17 9.38 -3.65 19.32
C TRP A 17 9.90 -4.41 20.52
N ASN A 18 9.66 -3.87 21.72
CA ASN A 18 10.02 -4.53 22.96
C ASN A 18 9.08 -5.72 23.19
N LYS A 19 9.38 -6.84 22.53
CA LYS A 19 8.56 -8.06 22.43
C LYS A 19 8.24 -8.72 23.78
N ALA A 20 8.87 -8.25 24.87
CA ALA A 20 8.63 -8.68 26.23
C ALA A 20 7.34 -8.10 26.87
N GLN A 21 6.66 -7.14 26.24
CA GLN A 21 5.43 -6.50 26.79
C GLN A 21 4.25 -6.45 25.81
N ALA A 22 4.42 -6.84 24.55
CA ALA A 22 3.34 -6.82 23.56
C ALA A 22 2.24 -7.85 23.90
N ASN A 23 0.99 -7.41 23.86
CA ASN A 23 -0.18 -8.27 23.94
C ASN A 23 -0.67 -8.67 22.54
N TYR A 24 -1.55 -9.66 22.42
CA TYR A 24 -1.97 -10.17 21.11
C TYR A 24 -2.69 -9.12 20.24
N GLY A 25 -3.31 -8.10 20.85
CA GLY A 25 -3.92 -6.99 20.12
C GLY A 25 -2.89 -6.06 19.49
N ASP A 26 -1.72 -5.91 20.12
CA ASP A 26 -0.59 -5.18 19.56
C ASP A 26 -0.07 -5.89 18.29
N GLU A 27 -0.01 -7.23 18.31
CA GLU A 27 0.35 -8.04 17.13
C GLU A 27 -0.68 -7.95 16.00
N VAL A 28 -1.98 -7.84 16.33
CA VAL A 28 -3.05 -7.62 15.35
C VAL A 28 -2.93 -6.23 14.71
N PHE A 29 -2.72 -5.20 15.53
CA PHE A 29 -2.52 -3.82 15.08
C PHE A 29 -1.30 -3.70 14.16
N ALA A 30 -0.16 -4.29 14.57
CA ALA A 30 1.08 -4.33 13.78
C ALA A 30 0.85 -4.88 12.36
N ARG A 31 0.10 -5.99 12.26
CA ARG A 31 -0.18 -6.65 10.98
C ARG A 31 -1.15 -5.86 10.11
N ILE A 32 -2.06 -5.09 10.70
CA ILE A 32 -2.93 -4.16 9.96
C ILE A 32 -2.09 -3.01 9.40
N LEU A 33 -1.24 -2.37 10.20
CA LEU A 33 -0.36 -1.29 9.71
C LEU A 33 0.59 -1.77 8.61
N LEU A 34 1.18 -2.96 8.75
CA LEU A 34 2.02 -3.56 7.71
C LEU A 34 1.26 -3.85 6.41
N ALA A 35 -0.04 -4.14 6.48
CA ALA A 35 -0.88 -4.34 5.30
C ALA A 35 -1.37 -3.02 4.67
N VAL A 36 -1.41 -1.93 5.45
CA VAL A 36 -1.70 -0.58 4.93
C VAL A 36 -0.47 0.05 4.26
N ASN A 37 0.74 -0.25 4.78
CA ASN A 37 2.03 0.12 4.21
C ASN A 37 2.13 1.61 3.78
N ARG A 38 1.75 2.52 4.67
CA ARG A 38 1.66 3.97 4.42
C ARG A 38 2.41 4.74 5.51
N ASP A 39 3.28 5.65 5.11
CA ASP A 39 4.16 6.41 6.00
C ASP A 39 3.67 7.84 6.26
N LEU A 40 2.89 8.43 5.33
CA LEU A 40 2.22 9.72 5.54
C LEU A 40 0.69 9.64 5.39
N PRO A 41 -0.09 10.19 6.35
CA PRO A 41 0.36 10.75 7.63
C PRO A 41 0.97 9.67 8.54
N THR A 42 1.84 10.08 9.48
CA THR A 42 2.64 9.18 10.33
C THR A 42 1.81 8.03 10.91
N PRO A 43 2.27 6.76 10.83
CA PRO A 43 1.48 5.62 11.27
C PRO A 43 0.89 5.79 12.68
N PRO A 44 -0.41 5.51 12.88
CA PRO A 44 -1.06 5.73 14.16
C PRO A 44 -0.54 4.74 15.21
N HIS A 45 -0.63 5.13 16.48
CA HIS A 45 -0.18 4.33 17.62
C HIS A 45 -1.35 3.93 18.53
N LEU A 46 -1.30 2.69 19.01
CA LEU A 46 -2.34 2.08 19.82
C LEU A 46 -2.11 2.31 21.32
N VAL A 47 -3.17 2.73 22.02
CA VAL A 47 -3.17 2.94 23.47
C VAL A 47 -4.31 2.14 24.11
N TRP A 48 -3.95 1.17 24.98
CA TRP A 48 -4.93 0.37 25.71
C TRP A 48 -5.39 1.07 26.98
N VAL A 49 -6.62 1.59 26.98
CA VAL A 49 -7.21 2.35 28.08
C VAL A 49 -8.01 1.44 29.00
N SER A 50 -7.82 1.54 30.32
CA SER A 50 -8.61 0.77 31.28
C SER A 50 -9.90 1.50 31.65
N ASN A 51 -11.03 0.80 31.56
CA ASN A 51 -12.37 1.30 31.90
C ASN A 51 -12.81 2.52 31.06
N MET A 52 -12.48 2.52 29.77
CA MET A 52 -12.91 3.55 28.82
C MET A 52 -14.45 3.71 28.82
N ASN A 53 -14.93 4.95 28.66
CA ASN A 53 -16.36 5.26 28.48
C ASN A 53 -16.75 5.16 27.00
N GLY A 54 -16.44 4.03 26.39
CA GLY A 54 -16.45 3.82 24.95
C GLY A 54 -15.76 2.49 24.62
N VAL A 55 -15.66 2.20 23.32
CA VAL A 55 -15.11 0.94 22.78
C VAL A 55 -13.71 1.20 22.25
N ALA A 56 -13.61 2.17 21.34
CA ALA A 56 -12.39 2.75 20.82
C ALA A 56 -12.63 4.22 20.47
N SER A 57 -11.57 4.98 20.21
CA SER A 57 -11.61 6.35 19.69
C SER A 57 -10.31 6.69 18.96
N THR A 58 -10.45 7.20 17.74
CA THR A 58 -9.33 7.68 16.90
C THR A 58 -9.22 9.21 16.97
N TYR A 59 -7.99 9.70 17.06
CA TYR A 59 -7.68 11.13 17.19
C TYR A 59 -6.78 11.62 16.05
N ALA A 60 -6.88 12.91 15.73
CA ALA A 60 -6.15 13.54 14.61
C ALA A 60 -4.62 13.48 14.73
N ASN A 61 -4.10 13.35 15.95
CA ASN A 61 -2.67 13.19 16.24
C ASN A 61 -2.15 11.74 16.04
N GLY A 62 -2.96 10.83 15.50
CA GLY A 62 -2.61 9.43 15.30
C GLY A 62 -2.70 8.56 16.57
N THR A 63 -3.25 9.06 17.68
CA THR A 63 -3.59 8.21 18.82
C THR A 63 -4.86 7.41 18.49
N ILE A 64 -4.81 6.10 18.70
CA ILE A 64 -5.99 5.22 18.70
C ILE A 64 -6.12 4.64 20.12
N GLU A 65 -7.10 5.14 20.87
CA GLU A 65 -7.43 4.59 22.19
C GLU A 65 -8.41 3.44 22.06
N VAL A 66 -8.16 2.32 22.73
CA VAL A 66 -9.04 1.14 22.73
C VAL A 66 -9.20 0.62 24.15
N ASP A 67 -10.41 0.27 24.55
CA ASP A 67 -10.66 -0.29 25.86
C ASP A 67 -9.99 -1.65 26.03
N SER A 68 -9.08 -1.75 27.01
CA SER A 68 -8.34 -2.97 27.35
C SER A 68 -9.25 -4.16 27.67
N ARG A 69 -10.50 -3.92 28.10
CA ARG A 69 -11.51 -4.97 28.30
C ARG A 69 -11.86 -5.71 27.00
N LEU A 70 -11.69 -5.11 25.82
CA LEU A 70 -11.92 -5.78 24.54
C LEU A 70 -11.01 -6.98 24.33
N LEU A 71 -9.78 -6.97 24.84
CA LEU A 71 -8.86 -8.09 24.68
C LEU A 71 -9.46 -9.40 25.22
N GLU A 72 -10.04 -9.37 26.42
CA GLU A 72 -10.67 -10.56 27.00
C GLU A 72 -12.05 -10.84 26.39
N ARG A 73 -12.81 -9.79 26.02
CA ARG A 73 -14.10 -9.98 25.34
C ARG A 73 -13.94 -10.66 23.98
N MET A 74 -12.95 -10.25 23.19
CA MET A 74 -12.69 -10.83 21.87
C MET A 74 -12.17 -12.27 21.96
N ARG A 75 -11.47 -12.67 23.04
CA ARG A 75 -11.16 -14.09 23.32
C ARG A 75 -12.41 -14.98 23.37
N GLY A 76 -13.58 -14.42 23.67
CA GLY A 76 -14.87 -15.10 23.62
C GLY A 76 -15.27 -15.61 22.23
N PHE A 77 -14.67 -15.10 21.14
CA PHE A 77 -14.86 -15.62 19.78
C PHE A 77 -13.96 -16.84 19.46
N GLY A 78 -13.15 -17.32 20.42
CA GLY A 78 -12.38 -18.56 20.29
C GLY A 78 -11.35 -18.49 19.16
N ALA A 79 -11.47 -19.35 18.15
CA ALA A 79 -10.59 -19.33 16.98
C ALA A 79 -10.63 -18.00 16.21
N ASP A 80 -11.73 -17.25 16.31
CA ASP A 80 -11.93 -16.00 15.59
C ASP A 80 -11.59 -14.74 16.40
N SER A 81 -10.99 -14.89 17.58
CA SER A 81 -10.65 -13.76 18.47
C SER A 81 -9.78 -12.68 17.80
N ALA A 82 -8.85 -13.09 16.93
CA ALA A 82 -8.02 -12.16 16.17
C ALA A 82 -8.82 -11.49 15.02
N ASN A 83 -9.71 -12.22 14.35
CA ASN A 83 -10.60 -11.66 13.33
C ASN A 83 -11.58 -10.63 13.93
N ALA A 84 -12.12 -10.93 15.12
CA ALA A 84 -13.03 -10.07 15.84
C ALA A 84 -12.35 -8.77 16.30
N LEU A 85 -11.12 -8.85 16.82
CA LEU A 85 -10.37 -7.67 17.22
C LEU A 85 -9.87 -6.86 16.01
N ALA A 86 -9.41 -7.53 14.94
CA ALA A 86 -8.94 -6.88 13.72
C ALA A 86 -10.02 -6.03 13.04
N HIS A 87 -11.30 -6.41 13.13
CA HIS A 87 -12.40 -5.60 12.61
C HIS A 87 -12.45 -4.21 13.23
N ILE A 88 -12.27 -4.10 14.56
CA ILE A 88 -12.29 -2.82 15.28
C ILE A 88 -10.98 -2.06 15.03
N LEU A 89 -9.83 -2.72 15.18
CA LEU A 89 -8.54 -2.06 14.99
C LEU A 89 -8.36 -1.52 13.56
N ALA A 90 -8.80 -2.25 12.54
CA ALA A 90 -8.72 -1.77 11.16
C ALA A 90 -9.71 -0.63 10.88
N HIS A 91 -10.91 -0.64 11.49
CA HIS A 91 -11.90 0.44 11.38
C HIS A 91 -11.32 1.76 11.93
N GLU A 92 -10.75 1.74 13.14
CA GLU A 92 -10.09 2.91 13.73
C GLU A 92 -8.88 3.40 12.91
N VAL A 93 -8.02 2.48 12.45
CA VAL A 93 -6.88 2.82 11.57
C VAL A 93 -7.35 3.46 10.26
N MET A 94 -8.51 3.09 9.71
CA MET A 94 -9.07 3.74 8.52
C MET A 94 -9.72 5.10 8.81
N HIS A 95 -10.34 5.31 9.99
CA HIS A 95 -10.77 6.66 10.39
C HIS A 95 -9.58 7.63 10.46
N TYR A 96 -8.40 7.14 10.87
CA TYR A 96 -7.17 7.93 10.83
C TYR A 96 -6.72 8.26 9.41
N TYR A 97 -6.45 7.24 8.59
CA TYR A 97 -5.88 7.43 7.25
C TYR A 97 -6.82 8.08 6.23
N MET A 98 -8.12 8.11 6.49
CA MET A 98 -9.13 8.81 5.67
C MET A 98 -9.49 10.20 6.24
N GLU A 99 -8.76 10.67 7.26
CA GLU A 99 -8.88 12.01 7.85
C GLU A 99 -10.32 12.41 8.26
N HIS A 100 -11.09 11.47 8.81
CA HIS A 100 -12.51 11.66 9.10
C HIS A 100 -12.83 12.73 10.18
N PHE A 101 -11.80 13.33 10.79
CA PHE A 101 -11.86 14.46 11.74
C PHE A 101 -11.46 15.82 11.14
N TRP A 102 -11.07 15.88 9.86
CA TRP A 102 -10.47 17.07 9.23
C TRP A 102 -11.33 18.33 9.40
N ALA A 103 -12.64 18.24 9.15
CA ALA A 103 -13.54 19.39 9.17
C ALA A 103 -13.65 20.02 10.57
N GLY A 104 -13.86 19.20 11.60
CA GLY A 104 -13.89 19.65 12.99
C GLY A 104 -12.58 20.29 13.44
N GLU A 105 -11.45 19.62 13.21
CA GLU A 105 -10.11 20.11 13.59
C GLU A 105 -9.74 21.41 12.87
N PHE A 106 -9.93 21.48 11.54
CA PHE A 106 -9.69 22.69 10.76
C PHE A 106 -10.52 23.87 11.25
N ALA A 107 -11.76 23.62 11.71
CA ALA A 107 -12.67 24.65 12.19
C ALA A 107 -12.45 25.08 13.65
N LEU A 108 -11.61 24.39 14.44
CA LEU A 108 -11.35 24.76 15.84
C LEU A 108 -10.82 26.21 16.02
N PRO A 109 -9.84 26.70 15.24
CA PRO A 109 -9.33 28.07 15.37
C PRO A 109 -10.33 29.16 14.93
N TYR A 110 -11.44 28.76 14.30
CA TYR A 110 -12.41 29.65 13.67
C TYR A 110 -13.80 29.60 14.31
N GLY A 111 -13.91 29.12 15.56
CA GLY A 111 -15.19 28.95 16.27
C GLY A 111 -16.03 30.22 16.46
N ASP A 112 -15.44 31.42 16.33
CA ASP A 112 -16.17 32.70 16.34
C ASP A 112 -16.75 33.11 14.97
N ALA A 113 -16.33 32.45 13.88
CA ALA A 113 -16.81 32.70 12.53
C ALA A 113 -18.00 31.78 12.20
N SER A 114 -19.04 32.30 11.54
CA SER A 114 -20.24 31.52 11.21
C SER A 114 -19.92 30.28 10.36
N TRP A 115 -19.04 30.42 9.37
CA TRP A 115 -18.59 29.31 8.53
C TRP A 115 -17.79 28.26 9.33
N GLY A 116 -17.08 28.66 10.39
CA GLY A 116 -16.38 27.74 11.29
C GLY A 116 -17.36 26.94 12.14
N GLN A 117 -18.41 27.60 12.66
CA GLN A 117 -19.50 26.93 13.39
C GLN A 117 -20.30 25.98 12.49
N GLU A 118 -20.55 26.36 11.24
CA GLU A 118 -21.17 25.50 10.23
C GLU A 118 -20.28 24.27 9.92
N LEU A 119 -18.97 24.47 9.76
CA LEU A 119 -18.01 23.41 9.46
C LEU A 119 -17.84 22.42 10.63
N GLN A 120 -17.79 22.89 11.88
CA GLN A 120 -17.88 22.04 13.09
C GLN A 120 -19.20 21.24 13.16
N GLY A 121 -20.25 21.72 12.50
CA GLY A 121 -21.54 21.04 12.39
C GLY A 121 -21.53 19.83 11.46
N ILE A 122 -20.64 19.79 10.45
CA ILE A 122 -20.59 18.72 9.44
C ILE A 122 -20.26 17.36 10.08
N ASP A 123 -19.38 17.31 11.08
CA ASP A 123 -19.06 16.09 11.86
C ASP A 123 -20.22 15.62 12.77
N SER A 124 -21.37 16.28 12.69
CA SER A 124 -22.63 15.84 13.30
C SER A 124 -23.76 15.61 12.30
N ASP A 125 -23.51 15.83 11.01
CA ASP A 125 -24.46 15.51 9.94
C ASP A 125 -24.58 13.99 9.75
N THR A 126 -25.82 13.52 9.55
CA THR A 126 -26.08 12.09 9.49
C THR A 126 -25.61 11.43 8.19
N LEU A 127 -25.58 12.16 7.07
CA LEU A 127 -25.10 11.65 5.80
C LEU A 127 -23.56 11.61 5.77
N GLN A 128 -22.90 12.65 6.29
CA GLN A 128 -21.44 12.65 6.44
C GLN A 128 -20.96 11.47 7.29
N LEU A 129 -21.58 11.23 8.46
CA LEU A 129 -21.23 10.12 9.33
C LEU A 129 -21.48 8.75 8.67
N GLN A 130 -22.55 8.61 7.88
CA GLN A 130 -22.78 7.38 7.11
C GLN A 130 -21.72 7.18 6.02
N TYR A 131 -21.30 8.25 5.33
CA TYR A 131 -20.22 8.21 4.35
C TYR A 131 -18.90 7.76 4.99
N GLN A 132 -18.50 8.39 6.10
CA GLN A 132 -17.28 8.08 6.83
C GLN A 132 -17.26 6.64 7.37
N GLU A 133 -18.33 6.18 8.02
CA GLU A 133 -18.44 4.79 8.49
C GLU A 133 -18.40 3.78 7.32
N THR A 134 -19.00 4.12 6.18
CA THR A 134 -18.95 3.28 4.97
C THR A 134 -17.55 3.19 4.37
N GLN A 135 -16.84 4.31 4.30
CA GLN A 135 -15.46 4.35 3.82
C GLN A 135 -14.52 3.61 4.79
N ALA A 136 -14.69 3.81 6.10
CA ALA A 136 -13.92 3.12 7.13
C ALA A 136 -14.11 1.59 7.04
N ASP A 137 -15.35 1.08 7.02
CA ASP A 137 -15.62 -0.36 6.95
C ASP A 137 -15.13 -1.01 5.64
N LEU A 138 -15.28 -0.33 4.49
CA LEU A 138 -14.81 -0.85 3.20
C LEU A 138 -13.30 -1.10 3.21
N TYR A 139 -12.51 -0.07 3.54
CA TYR A 139 -11.06 -0.21 3.57
C TYR A 139 -10.58 -1.06 4.76
N ALA A 140 -11.27 -1.03 5.91
CA ALA A 140 -10.91 -1.85 7.07
C ALA A 140 -11.06 -3.33 6.79
N ILE A 141 -12.15 -3.74 6.11
CA ILE A 141 -12.34 -5.14 5.71
C ILE A 141 -11.31 -5.53 4.63
N PHE A 142 -11.00 -4.64 3.68
CA PHE A 142 -9.94 -4.89 2.68
C PHE A 142 -8.57 -5.10 3.33
N TYR A 143 -8.06 -4.12 4.08
CA TYR A 143 -6.72 -4.20 4.68
C TYR A 143 -6.61 -5.27 5.77
N ALA A 144 -7.66 -5.51 6.56
CA ALA A 144 -7.66 -6.65 7.47
C ALA A 144 -7.59 -7.98 6.73
N THR A 145 -8.28 -8.12 5.58
CA THR A 145 -8.18 -9.30 4.72
C THR A 145 -6.77 -9.47 4.15
N SER A 146 -6.14 -8.38 3.66
CA SER A 146 -4.73 -8.37 3.23
C SER A 146 -3.75 -8.73 4.36
N ALA A 147 -4.03 -8.31 5.59
CA ALA A 147 -3.30 -8.69 6.80
C ALA A 147 -3.52 -10.17 7.21
N GLY A 148 -4.46 -10.89 6.57
CA GLY A 148 -4.80 -12.29 6.85
C GLY A 148 -5.92 -12.50 7.87
N TYR A 149 -6.72 -11.47 8.16
CA TYR A 149 -7.88 -11.51 9.06
C TYR A 149 -9.19 -11.50 8.29
N GLN A 150 -10.05 -12.48 8.59
CA GLN A 150 -11.34 -12.65 7.93
C GLN A 150 -12.43 -11.86 8.67
N THR A 151 -12.32 -10.53 8.67
CA THR A 151 -13.21 -9.62 9.43
C THR A 151 -14.64 -9.60 8.85
N GLY A 152 -14.79 -9.61 7.53
CA GLY A 152 -16.09 -9.51 6.86
C GLY A 152 -17.08 -10.64 7.21
N ARG A 153 -16.60 -11.84 7.58
CA ARG A 153 -17.48 -12.96 8.00
C ARG A 153 -17.95 -12.87 9.46
N ILE A 154 -17.42 -11.94 10.26
CA ILE A 154 -17.72 -11.86 11.70
C ILE A 154 -18.19 -10.47 12.15
N ALA A 155 -18.00 -9.42 11.33
CA ALA A 155 -18.35 -8.03 11.64
C ALA A 155 -19.74 -7.87 12.30
N ASP A 156 -20.80 -8.44 11.71
CA ASP A 156 -22.17 -8.38 12.23
C ASP A 156 -22.28 -8.88 13.70
N ALA A 157 -21.62 -10.00 14.00
CA ALA A 157 -21.58 -10.60 15.33
C ALA A 157 -20.67 -9.85 16.32
N VAL A 158 -19.60 -9.20 15.83
CA VAL A 158 -18.74 -8.31 16.64
C VAL A 158 -19.52 -7.08 17.06
N ILE A 159 -20.20 -6.41 16.13
CA ILE A 159 -21.02 -5.22 16.38
C ILE A 159 -22.12 -5.56 17.42
N ASP A 160 -22.89 -6.63 17.21
CA ASP A 160 -23.91 -7.10 18.17
C ASP A 160 -23.35 -7.43 19.57
N SER A 161 -22.11 -7.90 19.63
CA SER A 161 -21.48 -8.27 20.90
C SER A 161 -20.96 -7.04 21.63
N ILE A 162 -20.39 -6.07 20.91
CA ILE A 162 -19.97 -4.78 21.46
C ILE A 162 -21.16 -4.02 22.05
N TYR A 163 -22.25 -3.85 21.31
CA TYR A 163 -23.44 -3.16 21.82
C TYR A 163 -23.97 -3.80 23.11
N ARG A 164 -23.93 -5.13 23.19
CA ARG A 164 -24.33 -5.91 24.37
C ARG A 164 -23.35 -5.79 25.54
N TRP A 165 -22.04 -5.87 25.29
CA TRP A 165 -21.01 -5.83 26.34
C TRP A 165 -20.84 -4.45 26.97
N TYR A 166 -21.09 -3.39 26.19
CA TYR A 166 -20.97 -1.99 26.61
C TYR A 166 -22.33 -1.35 26.94
N ASN A 167 -23.43 -2.09 26.76
CA ASN A 167 -24.81 -1.61 26.95
C ASN A 167 -25.08 -0.32 26.16
N LEU A 168 -24.65 -0.29 24.89
CA LEU A 168 -24.78 0.87 24.02
C LEU A 168 -26.24 1.03 23.55
N PRO A 169 -26.76 2.27 23.45
CA PRO A 169 -28.09 2.50 22.92
C PRO A 169 -28.15 2.21 21.42
N PHE A 170 -29.30 1.74 20.94
CA PHE A 170 -29.55 1.42 19.52
C PHE A 170 -29.16 2.54 18.55
N LYS A 171 -29.26 3.80 18.97
CA LYS A 171 -28.74 4.98 18.27
C LYS A 171 -27.89 5.80 19.24
N MET A 172 -26.64 6.04 18.86
CA MET A 172 -25.72 6.93 19.58
C MET A 172 -25.68 8.31 18.92
N LYS A 173 -25.21 9.33 19.65
CA LYS A 173 -24.83 10.62 19.05
C LYS A 173 -23.55 10.40 18.24
N ARG A 174 -23.46 11.00 17.04
CA ARG A 174 -22.35 10.84 16.08
C ARG A 174 -22.12 9.43 15.50
N TYR A 175 -23.12 8.54 15.54
CA TYR A 175 -23.07 7.26 14.81
C TYR A 175 -24.40 6.96 14.12
N PRO A 176 -24.40 6.14 13.03
CA PRO A 176 -25.60 5.51 12.52
C PRO A 176 -26.28 4.62 13.59
N SER A 177 -27.53 4.21 13.36
CA SER A 177 -28.18 3.20 14.20
C SER A 177 -27.47 1.84 14.10
N LEU A 178 -27.65 0.98 15.10
CA LEU A 178 -27.13 -0.39 15.09
C LEU A 178 -27.40 -1.11 13.76
N ASP A 179 -28.65 -1.14 13.32
CA ASP A 179 -29.04 -1.79 12.05
C ASP A 179 -28.34 -1.19 10.83
N ALA A 180 -28.12 0.13 10.82
CA ALA A 180 -27.42 0.81 9.74
C ALA A 180 -25.92 0.46 9.73
N ARG A 181 -25.24 0.47 10.89
CA ARG A 181 -23.84 0.03 11.00
C ARG A 181 -23.68 -1.43 10.56
N LYS A 182 -24.63 -2.29 10.92
CA LYS A 182 -24.66 -3.69 10.48
C LYS A 182 -24.86 -3.84 8.98
N GLU A 183 -25.73 -3.05 8.33
CA GLU A 183 -25.89 -3.08 6.87
C GLU A 183 -24.67 -2.52 6.13
N ILE A 184 -24.03 -1.46 6.67
CA ILE A 184 -22.77 -0.92 6.14
C ILE A 184 -21.69 -2.01 6.16
N ALA A 185 -21.42 -2.60 7.33
CA ALA A 185 -20.42 -3.67 7.47
C ALA A 185 -20.73 -4.89 6.60
N ARG A 186 -22.01 -5.30 6.49
CA ARG A 186 -22.44 -6.40 5.60
C ARG A 186 -22.31 -6.04 4.12
N THR A 187 -22.41 -4.77 3.74
CA THR A 187 -22.20 -4.30 2.35
C THR A 187 -20.72 -4.31 2.02
N ALA A 188 -19.89 -3.66 2.83
CA ALA A 188 -18.43 -3.69 2.71
C ALA A 188 -17.88 -5.13 2.66
N ALA A 189 -18.40 -6.04 3.49
CA ALA A 189 -18.03 -7.46 3.46
C ALA A 189 -18.38 -8.15 2.13
N ARG A 190 -19.54 -7.85 1.52
CA ARG A 190 -19.93 -8.38 0.20
C ARG A 190 -19.02 -7.84 -0.90
N ASP A 191 -18.76 -6.54 -0.89
CA ASP A 191 -18.03 -5.85 -1.96
C ASP A 191 -16.55 -6.27 -1.97
N VAL A 192 -15.89 -6.31 -0.80
CA VAL A 192 -14.52 -6.84 -0.67
C VAL A 192 -14.45 -8.32 -1.07
N ALA A 193 -15.42 -9.15 -0.67
CA ALA A 193 -15.45 -10.57 -1.04
C ALA A 193 -15.64 -10.79 -2.54
N ALA A 194 -16.34 -9.90 -3.24
CA ALA A 194 -16.49 -9.95 -4.70
C ALA A 194 -15.20 -9.57 -5.44
N LEU A 195 -14.37 -8.69 -4.86
CA LEU A 195 -13.12 -8.21 -5.46
C LEU A 195 -11.89 -9.08 -5.11
N LEU A 196 -11.93 -9.82 -3.99
CA LEU A 196 -10.81 -10.65 -3.54
C LEU A 196 -10.27 -11.63 -4.60
N PRO A 197 -11.10 -12.37 -5.38
CA PRO A 197 -10.60 -13.25 -6.43
C PRO A 197 -9.85 -12.51 -7.54
N MET A 198 -10.25 -11.27 -7.84
CA MET A 198 -9.54 -10.42 -8.80
C MET A 198 -8.20 -9.94 -8.22
N PHE A 199 -8.13 -9.61 -6.93
CA PHE A 199 -6.88 -9.23 -6.27
C PHE A 199 -5.87 -10.37 -6.25
N GLU A 200 -6.32 -11.59 -5.91
CA GLU A 200 -5.49 -12.79 -5.96
C GLU A 200 -5.02 -13.12 -7.39
N ALA A 201 -5.94 -13.09 -8.37
CA ALA A 201 -5.61 -13.31 -9.77
C ALA A 201 -4.62 -12.27 -10.31
N GLY A 202 -4.80 -10.99 -9.96
CA GLY A 202 -3.91 -9.90 -10.37
C GLY A 202 -2.48 -10.10 -9.88
N LYS A 203 -2.31 -10.43 -8.59
CA LYS A 203 -0.99 -10.75 -8.01
C LYS A 203 -0.35 -11.99 -8.64
N MET A 204 -1.10 -13.08 -8.80
CA MET A 204 -0.59 -14.29 -9.45
C MET A 204 -0.17 -14.03 -10.90
N MET A 205 -0.96 -13.25 -11.65
CA MET A 205 -0.64 -12.88 -13.03
C MET A 205 0.57 -11.94 -13.11
N LEU A 206 0.76 -11.01 -12.17
CA LEU A 206 1.97 -10.20 -12.09
C LEU A 206 3.20 -11.09 -11.86
N MET A 207 3.17 -11.99 -10.86
CA MET A 207 4.26 -12.93 -10.57
C MET A 207 4.61 -13.85 -11.76
N LEU A 208 3.59 -14.36 -12.47
CA LEU A 208 3.79 -15.15 -13.69
C LEU A 208 4.38 -14.30 -14.82
N GLY A 209 3.92 -13.06 -14.97
CA GLY A 209 4.48 -12.08 -15.90
C GLY A 209 5.96 -11.76 -15.64
N MET A 210 6.41 -11.80 -14.39
CA MET A 210 7.84 -11.62 -14.04
C MET A 210 8.73 -12.79 -14.46
N SER A 211 8.16 -14.00 -14.55
CA SER A 211 8.91 -15.24 -14.81
C SER A 211 8.75 -15.77 -16.25
N ALA A 212 7.72 -15.32 -16.95
CA ALA A 212 7.43 -15.68 -18.34
C ALA A 212 8.24 -14.81 -19.33
N SER A 213 8.06 -15.04 -20.64
CA SER A 213 8.75 -14.27 -21.68
C SER A 213 7.89 -14.10 -22.93
N GLY A 214 8.17 -13.06 -23.73
CA GLY A 214 7.49 -12.78 -24.99
C GLY A 214 5.96 -12.67 -24.88
N LYS A 215 5.22 -13.41 -25.72
CA LYS A 215 3.74 -13.33 -25.79
C LYS A 215 3.04 -13.80 -24.51
N GLU A 216 3.64 -14.73 -23.78
CA GLU A 216 3.08 -15.29 -22.55
C GLU A 216 3.16 -14.27 -21.42
N GLN A 217 4.34 -13.64 -21.24
CA GLN A 217 4.55 -12.49 -20.35
C GLN A 217 3.54 -11.37 -20.62
N LEU A 218 3.39 -10.94 -21.89
CA LEU A 218 2.39 -9.93 -22.26
C LEU A 218 0.94 -10.35 -21.93
N THR A 219 0.61 -11.64 -22.02
CA THR A 219 -0.73 -12.14 -21.67
C THR A 219 -0.99 -12.05 -20.17
N TYR A 220 -0.03 -12.50 -19.35
CA TYR A 220 -0.13 -12.40 -17.90
C TYR A 220 -0.17 -10.95 -17.42
N LEU A 221 0.70 -10.09 -17.93
CA LEU A 221 0.70 -8.66 -17.58
C LEU A 221 -0.60 -7.97 -17.95
N ARG A 222 -1.23 -8.30 -19.09
CA ARG A 222 -2.57 -7.77 -19.44
C ARG A 222 -3.67 -8.24 -18.50
N GLY A 223 -3.60 -9.49 -18.03
CA GLY A 223 -4.50 -10.00 -17.01
C GLY A 223 -4.34 -9.29 -15.67
N ALA A 224 -3.10 -9.08 -15.21
CA ALA A 224 -2.80 -8.31 -14.01
C ALA A 224 -3.30 -6.85 -14.12
N ALA A 225 -3.04 -6.19 -15.25
CA ALA A 225 -3.52 -4.84 -15.53
C ALA A 225 -5.06 -4.74 -15.41
N TYR A 226 -5.78 -5.68 -16.01
CA TYR A 226 -7.25 -5.72 -15.95
C TYR A 226 -7.75 -5.97 -14.52
N ALA A 227 -7.12 -6.90 -13.80
CA ALA A 227 -7.51 -7.26 -12.45
C ALA A 227 -7.38 -6.10 -11.46
N PHE A 228 -6.24 -5.41 -11.46
CA PHE A 228 -6.02 -4.26 -10.59
C PHE A 228 -6.90 -3.06 -10.99
N GLN A 229 -7.06 -2.78 -12.29
CA GLN A 229 -7.99 -1.75 -12.78
C GLN A 229 -9.43 -2.00 -12.31
N HIS A 230 -9.90 -3.25 -12.39
CA HIS A 230 -11.25 -3.62 -11.94
C HIS A 230 -11.45 -3.34 -10.45
N ILE A 231 -10.42 -3.49 -9.62
CA ILE A 231 -10.48 -3.20 -8.18
C ILE A 231 -10.54 -1.68 -7.94
N THR A 232 -9.73 -0.87 -8.64
CA THR A 232 -9.77 0.60 -8.53
C THR A 232 -11.06 1.22 -9.06
N ASP A 233 -11.66 0.61 -10.08
CA ASP A 233 -12.94 1.01 -10.65
C ASP A 233 -14.11 0.70 -9.70
N ASN A 234 -13.97 -0.32 -8.85
CA ASN A 234 -14.94 -0.73 -7.84
C ASN A 234 -14.55 -0.25 -6.43
N ASN A 235 -14.16 1.02 -6.33
CA ASN A 235 -13.97 1.81 -5.10
C ASN A 235 -12.79 1.46 -4.18
N ILE A 236 -12.03 0.39 -4.43
CA ILE A 236 -10.82 0.09 -3.65
C ILE A 236 -9.61 0.70 -4.35
N ARG A 237 -9.24 1.92 -3.95
CA ARG A 237 -8.11 2.68 -4.50
C ARG A 237 -7.05 2.80 -3.41
N THR A 238 -5.90 2.21 -3.65
CA THR A 238 -4.78 2.19 -2.70
C THR A 238 -3.47 2.51 -3.41
N THR A 239 -2.50 3.01 -2.65
CA THR A 239 -1.12 3.24 -3.10
C THR A 239 -0.53 1.98 -3.73
N GLU A 240 -0.70 0.82 -3.07
CA GLU A 240 -0.31 -0.51 -3.57
C GLU A 240 -0.92 -0.80 -4.95
N MET A 241 -2.22 -0.53 -5.13
CA MET A 241 -2.94 -0.86 -6.36
C MET A 241 -2.42 -0.02 -7.53
N TYR A 242 -2.25 1.28 -7.32
CA TYR A 242 -1.68 2.19 -8.31
C TYR A 242 -0.23 1.84 -8.65
N ASN A 243 0.59 1.52 -7.63
CA ASN A 243 1.97 1.09 -7.80
C ASN A 243 2.08 -0.21 -8.61
N ASN A 244 1.35 -1.26 -8.22
CA ASN A 244 1.33 -2.54 -8.94
C ASN A 244 0.79 -2.39 -10.38
N MET A 245 -0.22 -1.54 -10.61
CA MET A 245 -0.69 -1.20 -11.96
C MET A 245 0.39 -0.53 -12.81
N ALA A 246 1.15 0.39 -12.24
CA ALA A 246 2.24 1.09 -12.91
C ALA A 246 3.40 0.14 -13.25
N VAL A 247 3.80 -0.73 -12.32
CA VAL A 247 4.82 -1.76 -12.57
C VAL A 247 4.40 -2.64 -13.74
N VAL A 248 3.15 -3.09 -13.79
CA VAL A 248 2.62 -3.85 -14.94
C VAL A 248 2.78 -3.08 -16.26
N ARG A 249 2.51 -1.76 -16.28
CA ARG A 249 2.71 -0.91 -17.47
C ARG A 249 4.19 -0.78 -17.85
N ILE A 250 5.08 -0.57 -16.89
CA ILE A 250 6.53 -0.48 -17.13
C ILE A 250 7.05 -1.80 -17.71
N MET A 251 6.68 -2.93 -17.10
CA MET A 251 7.05 -4.26 -17.59
C MET A 251 6.56 -4.48 -19.03
N GLN A 252 5.31 -4.15 -19.33
CA GLN A 252 4.76 -4.22 -20.69
C GLN A 252 5.54 -3.35 -21.67
N ALA A 253 5.85 -2.10 -21.30
CA ALA A 253 6.64 -1.21 -22.13
C ALA A 253 8.03 -1.79 -22.44
N ILE A 254 8.74 -2.29 -21.42
CA ILE A 254 10.08 -2.90 -21.56
C ILE A 254 10.08 -4.05 -22.58
N THR A 255 9.03 -4.89 -22.64
CA THR A 255 8.94 -5.97 -23.66
C THR A 255 8.86 -5.47 -25.11
N MET A 256 8.62 -4.18 -25.32
CA MET A 256 8.56 -3.53 -26.63
C MET A 256 9.83 -2.75 -26.97
N LEU A 257 10.77 -2.61 -26.02
CA LEU A 257 12.04 -1.91 -26.20
C LEU A 257 13.09 -2.83 -26.83
N ASN A 258 14.24 -2.26 -27.18
CA ASN A 258 15.36 -3.00 -27.75
C ASN A 258 15.93 -4.04 -26.76
N ASP A 259 16.61 -5.04 -27.31
CA ASP A 259 17.13 -6.19 -26.57
C ASP A 259 18.06 -5.80 -25.39
N THR A 260 18.82 -4.72 -25.50
CA THR A 260 19.71 -4.25 -24.42
C THR A 260 18.93 -3.66 -23.24
N ILE A 261 17.91 -2.83 -23.50
CA ILE A 261 17.04 -2.29 -22.45
C ILE A 261 16.25 -3.42 -21.76
N ALA A 262 15.84 -4.44 -22.52
CA ALA A 262 15.19 -5.62 -21.95
C ALA A 262 16.15 -6.51 -21.13
N ALA A 263 17.44 -6.55 -21.45
CA ALA A 263 18.43 -7.34 -20.73
C ALA A 263 18.77 -6.80 -19.32
N PHE A 264 18.52 -5.50 -19.06
CA PHE A 264 18.67 -4.91 -17.73
C PHE A 264 17.60 -5.43 -16.75
N ARG A 265 18.04 -5.73 -15.54
CA ARG A 265 17.20 -6.04 -14.38
C ARG A 265 16.80 -4.74 -13.68
N TRP A 266 15.71 -4.16 -14.13
CA TRP A 266 15.14 -2.94 -13.57
C TRP A 266 14.72 -3.14 -12.10
N PRO A 267 15.10 -2.24 -11.17
CA PRO A 267 14.80 -2.36 -9.73
C PRO A 267 13.34 -1.99 -9.43
N LEU A 268 12.39 -2.73 -10.01
CA LEU A 268 10.96 -2.50 -9.85
C LEU A 268 10.46 -3.06 -8.51
N VAL A 269 9.78 -2.23 -7.73
CA VAL A 269 9.24 -2.59 -6.40
C VAL A 269 7.80 -3.07 -6.57
N ILE A 270 7.56 -4.36 -6.33
CA ILE A 270 6.24 -5.00 -6.42
C ILE A 270 5.74 -5.36 -5.03
N GLU A 271 4.52 -4.91 -4.72
CA GLU A 271 3.86 -5.21 -3.47
C GLU A 271 2.97 -6.44 -3.61
N SER A 272 3.65 -7.59 -3.52
CA SER A 272 3.02 -8.90 -3.29
C SER A 272 3.89 -9.81 -2.42
N GLY A 273 4.97 -9.27 -1.82
CA GLY A 273 5.95 -10.01 -1.06
C GLY A 273 7.21 -10.44 -1.83
N SER A 274 7.85 -9.52 -2.60
CA SER A 274 9.30 -9.53 -2.94
C SER A 274 9.78 -10.62 -3.95
N VAL A 275 10.69 -10.44 -4.93
CA VAL A 275 11.31 -9.29 -5.67
C VAL A 275 11.65 -9.81 -7.09
N LEU A 276 12.32 -9.00 -7.93
CA LEU A 276 13.07 -9.33 -9.16
C LEU A 276 12.27 -9.61 -10.45
N TYR A 277 12.36 -8.67 -11.39
CA TYR A 277 11.87 -8.81 -12.77
C TYR A 277 12.98 -9.26 -13.73
N ASP A 278 12.65 -10.11 -14.71
CA ASP A 278 13.45 -10.33 -15.93
C ASP A 278 12.58 -10.02 -17.16
N ALA A 279 13.10 -9.25 -18.11
CA ALA A 279 12.42 -9.04 -19.39
C ALA A 279 13.16 -9.82 -20.49
N GLN A 280 12.40 -10.46 -21.38
CA GLN A 280 12.96 -11.03 -22.61
C GLN A 280 12.19 -10.49 -23.81
N SER A 281 12.88 -9.65 -24.59
CA SER A 281 12.33 -9.07 -25.82
C SER A 281 12.30 -10.09 -26.95
N THR A 282 11.57 -9.75 -28.02
CA THR A 282 11.46 -10.55 -29.25
C THR A 282 11.62 -9.70 -30.51
N ARG A 283 12.19 -8.49 -30.40
CA ARG A 283 12.28 -7.52 -31.50
C ARG A 283 13.61 -6.77 -31.54
N GLY A 284 14.28 -6.88 -32.69
CA GLY A 284 15.60 -6.31 -32.94
C GLY A 284 15.65 -4.79 -33.06
N ALA A 285 16.89 -4.29 -33.06
CA ALA A 285 17.28 -2.92 -32.75
C ALA A 285 16.59 -1.78 -33.55
N GLY A 286 16.12 -0.79 -32.79
CA GLY A 286 15.82 0.57 -33.19
C GLY A 286 15.99 1.50 -31.98
N MET A 287 16.41 2.76 -32.20
CA MET A 287 16.64 3.74 -31.11
C MET A 287 15.42 4.60 -30.76
N GLU A 288 14.34 4.53 -31.54
CA GLU A 288 13.10 5.25 -31.23
C GLU A 288 12.22 4.45 -30.27
N LEU A 289 11.74 5.11 -29.22
CA LEU A 289 10.76 4.57 -28.27
C LEU A 289 9.43 4.32 -29.01
N PRO A 290 8.92 3.06 -29.09
CA PRO A 290 7.66 2.79 -29.76
C PRO A 290 6.51 3.57 -29.12
N GLU A 291 5.59 4.11 -29.92
CA GLU A 291 4.46 4.93 -29.44
C GLU A 291 3.67 4.25 -28.31
N GLU A 292 3.42 2.95 -28.43
CA GLU A 292 2.73 2.16 -27.39
C GLU A 292 3.56 2.03 -26.10
N ALA A 293 4.89 1.90 -26.20
CA ALA A 293 5.76 1.87 -25.03
C ALA A 293 5.79 3.23 -24.33
N ALA A 294 5.86 4.33 -25.10
CA ALA A 294 5.74 5.69 -24.57
C ALA A 294 4.40 5.92 -23.86
N ARG A 295 3.30 5.43 -24.47
CA ARG A 295 1.94 5.51 -23.90
C ARG A 295 1.85 4.75 -22.57
N LEU A 296 2.34 3.51 -22.52
CA LEU A 296 2.36 2.68 -21.31
C LEU A 296 3.23 3.30 -20.20
N LEU A 297 4.41 3.84 -20.53
CA LEU A 297 5.26 4.52 -19.54
C LEU A 297 4.63 5.83 -19.03
N GLN A 298 3.89 6.56 -19.87
CA GLN A 298 3.17 7.75 -19.45
C GLN A 298 1.92 7.40 -18.61
N GLU A 299 1.24 6.28 -18.88
CA GLU A 299 0.24 5.71 -17.96
C GLU A 299 0.88 5.34 -16.61
N ALA A 300 2.02 4.65 -16.62
CA ALA A 300 2.75 4.27 -15.41
C ALA A 300 3.09 5.50 -14.56
N LYS A 301 3.68 6.54 -15.17
CA LYS A 301 3.98 7.81 -14.51
C LYS A 301 2.74 8.39 -13.82
N ASN A 302 1.61 8.49 -14.54
CA ASN A 302 0.39 9.08 -13.97
C ASN A 302 -0.15 8.26 -12.79
N LEU A 303 -0.09 6.93 -12.87
CA LEU A 303 -0.51 6.03 -11.78
C LEU A 303 0.39 6.20 -10.54
N LEU A 304 1.69 6.36 -10.73
CA LEU A 304 2.66 6.56 -9.65
C LEU A 304 2.50 7.94 -9.01
N GLU A 305 2.22 8.98 -9.80
CA GLU A 305 1.85 10.29 -9.29
C GLU A 305 0.57 10.23 -8.45
N SER A 306 -0.48 9.51 -8.89
CA SER A 306 -1.67 9.29 -8.06
C SER A 306 -1.41 8.47 -6.79
N ALA A 307 -0.39 7.61 -6.76
CA ALA A 307 0.05 6.96 -5.52
C ALA A 307 0.74 7.97 -4.58
N LEU A 308 1.59 8.86 -5.12
CA LEU A 308 2.29 9.89 -4.35
C LEU A 308 1.38 11.04 -3.90
N GLU A 309 0.27 11.30 -4.61
CA GLU A 309 -0.81 12.18 -4.15
C GLU A 309 -1.52 11.61 -2.89
N MET A 310 -1.52 10.29 -2.71
CA MET A 310 -2.07 9.63 -1.51
C MET A 310 -1.05 9.52 -0.37
N ASP A 311 0.21 9.22 -0.69
CA ASP A 311 1.32 9.21 0.27
C ASP A 311 2.61 9.68 -0.43
N ALA A 312 3.00 10.93 -0.15
CA ALA A 312 4.17 11.55 -0.77
C ALA A 312 5.51 10.90 -0.36
N ALA A 313 5.56 10.12 0.73
CA ALA A 313 6.75 9.42 1.17
C ALA A 313 6.84 7.97 0.64
N TYR A 314 5.93 7.56 -0.24
CA TYR A 314 5.77 6.17 -0.64
C TYR A 314 6.89 5.68 -1.59
N GLN A 315 7.99 5.24 -0.97
CA GLN A 315 9.23 4.79 -1.61
C GLN A 315 9.04 3.79 -2.76
N PRO A 316 8.10 2.81 -2.72
CA PRO A 316 7.82 1.93 -3.85
C PRO A 316 7.44 2.70 -5.12
N ALA A 317 6.56 3.69 -5.00
CA ALA A 317 6.13 4.49 -6.14
C ALA A 317 7.24 5.43 -6.63
N MET A 318 8.00 6.06 -5.73
CA MET A 318 9.16 6.89 -6.10
C MET A 318 10.19 6.10 -6.90
N THR A 319 10.54 4.88 -6.44
CA THR A 319 11.49 3.99 -7.10
C THR A 319 11.02 3.61 -8.51
N ASN A 320 9.75 3.18 -8.64
CA ASN A 320 9.16 2.83 -9.93
C ASN A 320 9.00 4.06 -10.85
N LEU A 321 8.81 5.25 -10.28
CA LEU A 321 8.72 6.51 -11.01
C LEU A 321 10.08 6.92 -11.57
N CYS A 322 11.18 6.74 -10.83
CA CYS A 322 12.53 6.90 -11.37
C CYS A 322 12.74 6.02 -12.61
N VAL A 323 12.34 4.74 -12.56
CA VAL A 323 12.42 3.83 -13.71
C VAL A 323 11.56 4.30 -14.89
N ALA A 324 10.31 4.68 -14.65
CA ALA A 324 9.43 5.20 -15.71
C ALA A 324 9.98 6.49 -16.35
N LEU A 325 10.50 7.41 -15.55
CA LEU A 325 11.08 8.67 -16.02
C LEU A 325 12.40 8.45 -16.78
N MET A 326 13.25 7.51 -16.33
CA MET A 326 14.45 7.09 -17.07
C MET A 326 14.09 6.61 -18.48
N LEU A 327 13.13 5.67 -18.59
CA LEU A 327 12.71 5.08 -19.86
C LEU A 327 11.96 6.07 -20.77
N LEU A 328 11.32 7.10 -20.21
CA LEU A 328 10.76 8.24 -20.94
C LEU A 328 11.80 9.31 -21.34
N GLY A 329 13.07 9.16 -20.96
CA GLY A 329 14.11 10.16 -21.18
C GLY A 329 13.97 11.43 -20.33
N LYS A 330 13.07 11.45 -19.32
CA LYS A 330 12.79 12.60 -18.44
C LYS A 330 13.80 12.69 -17.29
N GLN A 331 15.07 12.82 -17.68
CA GLN A 331 16.23 12.68 -16.80
C GLN A 331 16.37 13.76 -15.72
N GLY A 332 15.75 14.94 -15.89
CA GLY A 332 15.68 15.98 -14.86
C GLY A 332 14.73 15.57 -13.74
N SER A 333 13.44 15.39 -14.07
CA SER A 333 12.42 14.92 -13.13
C SER A 333 12.76 13.60 -12.43
N MET A 334 13.53 12.73 -13.09
CA MET A 334 14.03 11.50 -12.47
C MET A 334 15.04 11.78 -11.34
N ALA A 335 15.93 12.76 -11.53
CA ALA A 335 16.88 13.17 -10.51
C ALA A 335 16.16 13.85 -9.34
N ASP A 336 15.18 14.72 -9.61
CA ASP A 336 14.36 15.38 -8.58
C ASP A 336 13.70 14.33 -7.65
N VAL A 337 13.02 13.31 -8.22
CA VAL A 337 12.38 12.22 -7.47
C VAL A 337 13.39 11.30 -6.76
N LEU A 338 14.59 11.11 -7.34
CA LEU A 338 15.64 10.30 -6.72
C LEU A 338 16.24 11.00 -5.50
N ASP A 339 16.48 12.31 -5.59
CA ASP A 339 17.03 13.08 -4.48
C ASP A 339 16.02 13.09 -3.31
N GLU A 340 14.72 13.31 -3.57
CA GLU A 340 13.64 13.13 -2.58
C GLU A 340 13.62 11.72 -1.96
N LEU A 341 13.80 10.66 -2.77
CA LEU A 341 13.85 9.28 -2.28
C LEU A 341 15.06 9.03 -1.35
N THR A 342 16.21 9.65 -1.63
CA THR A 342 17.40 9.55 -0.76
C THR A 342 17.26 10.32 0.55
N GLU A 343 16.45 11.38 0.61
CA GLU A 343 16.12 12.05 1.89
C GLU A 343 15.24 11.19 2.81
N LEU A 344 14.46 10.27 2.22
CA LEU A 344 13.56 9.36 2.94
C LEU A 344 14.18 7.98 3.26
N SER A 345 15.31 7.62 2.62
CA SER A 345 15.82 6.25 2.62
C SER A 345 17.34 6.19 2.50
N ASP A 346 18.01 5.66 3.52
CA ASP A 346 19.47 5.38 3.52
C ASP A 346 19.87 4.20 2.59
N ASN A 347 19.11 3.91 1.53
CA ASN A 347 19.33 2.79 0.63
C ASN A 347 20.32 3.14 -0.49
N THR A 348 21.60 3.32 -0.11
CA THR A 348 22.69 3.66 -1.02
C THR A 348 22.83 2.69 -2.20
N ALA A 349 22.52 1.39 -2.01
CA ALA A 349 22.57 0.41 -3.10
C ALA A 349 21.55 0.71 -4.22
N LEU A 350 20.34 1.10 -3.85
CA LEU A 350 19.29 1.48 -4.81
C LEU A 350 19.62 2.82 -5.50
N GLU A 351 20.12 3.80 -4.75
CA GLU A 351 20.56 5.10 -5.29
C GLU A 351 21.63 4.92 -6.37
N LEU A 352 22.71 4.19 -6.04
CA LEU A 352 23.81 3.90 -6.96
C LEU A 352 23.33 3.16 -8.21
N GLU A 353 22.45 2.17 -8.05
CA GLU A 353 21.90 1.41 -9.17
C GLU A 353 21.04 2.25 -10.11
N LEU A 354 20.12 3.07 -9.57
CA LEU A 354 19.31 4.00 -10.36
C LEU A 354 20.20 5.02 -11.10
N ARG A 355 21.25 5.54 -10.45
CA ARG A 355 22.23 6.43 -11.09
C ARG A 355 23.05 5.73 -12.17
N GLY A 356 23.45 4.47 -11.97
CA GLY A 356 24.16 3.66 -12.96
C GLY A 356 23.34 3.42 -14.22
N LEU A 357 22.09 2.96 -14.06
CA LEU A 357 21.13 2.80 -15.16
C LEU A 357 20.87 4.12 -15.90
N ALA A 358 20.74 5.23 -15.17
CA ALA A 358 20.56 6.57 -15.76
C ALA A 358 21.82 7.06 -16.51
N ALA A 359 23.01 6.73 -16.03
CA ALA A 359 24.28 7.05 -16.70
C ALA A 359 24.41 6.25 -18.01
N TRP A 360 24.02 4.98 -18.01
CA TRP A 360 24.03 4.12 -19.19
C TRP A 360 23.13 4.67 -20.30
N LEU A 361 21.89 5.03 -19.96
CA LEU A 361 20.93 5.66 -20.89
C LEU A 361 21.39 7.02 -21.43
N LYS A 362 22.36 7.68 -20.77
CA LYS A 362 23.01 8.91 -21.24
C LYS A 362 24.27 8.64 -22.10
N GLY A 363 24.58 7.38 -22.41
CA GLY A 363 25.78 6.98 -23.15
C GLY A 363 27.08 7.04 -22.33
N LYS A 364 26.99 7.15 -20.99
CA LYS A 364 28.15 7.22 -20.09
C LYS A 364 28.49 5.83 -19.55
N HIS A 365 28.84 4.91 -20.44
CA HIS A 365 28.97 3.48 -20.12
C HIS A 365 30.02 3.21 -19.01
N ASP A 366 31.21 3.82 -19.06
CA ASP A 366 32.23 3.65 -18.01
C ASP A 366 31.72 4.06 -16.62
N GLN A 367 31.04 5.22 -16.53
CA GLN A 367 30.42 5.69 -15.28
C GLN A 367 29.27 4.78 -14.83
N ALA A 368 28.52 4.20 -15.77
CA ALA A 368 27.44 3.27 -15.45
C ALA A 368 27.97 1.98 -14.82
N VAL A 369 29.04 1.39 -15.39
CA VAL A 369 29.67 0.19 -14.85
C VAL A 369 30.20 0.45 -13.44
N GLU A 370 30.95 1.55 -13.24
CA GLU A 370 31.48 1.95 -11.92
C GLU A 370 30.36 2.04 -10.86
N LEU A 371 29.28 2.77 -11.14
CA LEU A 371 28.14 2.91 -10.24
C LEU A 371 27.40 1.59 -9.97
N LEU A 372 27.33 0.69 -10.96
CA LEU A 372 26.68 -0.62 -10.81
C LEU A 372 27.55 -1.63 -10.05
N GLU A 373 28.88 -1.56 -10.16
CA GLU A 373 29.81 -2.31 -9.32
C GLU A 373 29.78 -1.82 -7.86
N GLU A 374 29.71 -0.50 -7.64
CA GLU A 374 29.50 0.07 -6.30
C GLU A 374 28.14 -0.34 -5.70
N ALA A 375 27.08 -0.37 -6.51
CA ALA A 375 25.76 -0.83 -6.07
C ALA A 375 25.72 -2.33 -5.69
N ASP A 376 26.44 -3.20 -6.42
CA ASP A 376 26.62 -4.61 -6.04
C ASP A 376 27.38 -4.73 -4.71
N ALA A 377 28.46 -3.97 -4.55
CA ALA A 377 29.23 -3.91 -3.31
C ALA A 377 28.41 -3.39 -2.11
N ALA A 378 27.47 -2.47 -2.36
CA ALA A 378 26.50 -1.98 -1.37
C ALA A 378 25.33 -2.94 -1.10
N GLY A 379 25.19 -4.02 -1.89
CA GLY A 379 24.22 -5.09 -1.66
C GLY A 379 22.97 -5.08 -2.55
N SER A 380 22.99 -4.40 -3.70
CA SER A 380 21.90 -4.52 -4.69
C SER A 380 21.77 -5.97 -5.18
N LEU A 381 20.52 -6.42 -5.36
CA LEU A 381 20.20 -7.75 -5.87
C LEU A 381 20.31 -7.85 -7.40
N THR A 382 20.42 -6.72 -8.10
CA THR A 382 20.35 -6.61 -9.56
C THR A 382 21.57 -5.96 -10.19
N ALA A 383 22.27 -5.10 -9.45
CA ALA A 383 23.32 -4.25 -10.01
C ALA A 383 24.47 -5.03 -10.66
N LYS A 384 24.89 -6.15 -10.08
CA LYS A 384 25.87 -7.06 -10.72
C LYS A 384 25.46 -7.48 -12.12
N ARG A 385 24.21 -7.91 -12.29
CA ARG A 385 23.71 -8.35 -13.59
C ARG A 385 23.58 -7.18 -14.55
N ASN A 386 23.28 -5.99 -14.03
CA ASN A 386 23.25 -4.76 -14.80
C ASN A 386 24.66 -4.33 -15.25
N ALA A 387 25.69 -4.47 -14.42
CA ALA A 387 27.09 -4.25 -14.81
C ALA A 387 27.58 -5.24 -15.89
N GLU A 388 27.08 -6.48 -15.90
CA GLU A 388 27.33 -7.46 -16.97
C GLU A 388 26.63 -7.12 -18.32
N VAL A 389 25.65 -6.21 -18.31
CA VAL A 389 24.87 -5.77 -19.49
C VAL A 389 25.31 -4.40 -19.99
N ALA A 390 25.89 -3.58 -19.11
CA ALA A 390 26.30 -2.19 -19.34
C ALA A 390 27.46 -2.04 -20.34
#